data_AF-A0AB34K0F2-F1
#
_entry.id   AF-A0AB34K0F2-F1
#
_cell.length_a   1.000
_cell.length_b   1.000
_cell.length_c   1.000
_cell.angle_alpha   90.00
_cell.angle_beta   90.00
_cell.angle_gamma   90.00
#
_symmetry.space_group_name_H-M   'P 1'
#
loop_
_entity.id
_entity.type
_entity.pdbx_description
1 polymer ?
#
loop_
_entity_poly.entity_id
_entity_poly.type
_entity_poly.pdbx_seq_one_letter_code
_entity_poly.pdbx_strand_id
1 'polypeptide(L)'
;MRVYLKFGIGNVPERQRGVKSLGSGATDYRDGEADGAAAQAQHLSDAWLQADKLQHLLVSAALTLLAFAAASRCGARRWLRLLLSVAVSATLGVGKEVGDSLGWWYGSLSLRDLAADVGGIVGAVCILACCPECAECRPQRHQPGVQRAVRDLHRVAVIRV
;
A
#
# COMPACT_ATOMS: atom_id res chain seq x y z
N MET A 1 -13.71 24.25 -14.11
CA MET A 1 -12.72 24.29 -13.03
C MET A 1 -11.92 22.99 -13.06
N ARG A 2 -10.68 23.01 -13.55
CA ARG A 2 -9.73 21.88 -13.51
C ARG A 2 -8.49 22.37 -12.78
N VAL A 3 -8.17 21.76 -11.66
CA VAL A 3 -6.98 22.06 -10.86
C VAL A 3 -5.90 21.09 -11.31
N TYR A 4 -4.85 21.61 -11.94
CA TYR A 4 -3.60 20.87 -12.19
C TYR A 4 -2.66 21.14 -11.00
N LEU A 5 -2.40 20.10 -10.19
CA LEU A 5 -1.34 20.13 -9.19
C LEU A 5 -0.01 19.82 -9.89
N LYS A 6 0.76 20.88 -10.13
CA LYS A 6 2.11 20.84 -10.69
C LYS A 6 3.09 20.61 -9.53
N PHE A 7 3.49 19.37 -9.29
CA PHE A 7 4.63 19.07 -8.42
C PHE A 7 5.91 19.32 -9.19
N GLY A 8 6.68 20.31 -8.75
CA GLY A 8 8.02 20.59 -9.24
C GLY A 8 9.02 19.61 -8.65
N ILE A 9 9.71 18.88 -9.53
CA ILE A 9 11.00 18.26 -9.24
C ILE A 9 11.97 18.80 -10.30
N GLY A 10 13.17 19.14 -9.82
CA GLY A 10 14.10 20.09 -10.40
C GLY A 10 14.66 19.75 -11.78
N ASN A 11 15.21 20.82 -12.36
CA ASN A 11 15.90 20.93 -13.64
C ASN A 11 16.80 19.73 -13.97
N VAL A 12 16.49 19.05 -15.07
CA VAL A 12 17.44 18.19 -15.81
C VAL A 12 18.17 19.08 -16.83
N PRO A 13 19.51 18.99 -16.93
CA PRO A 13 20.32 19.99 -17.61
C PRO A 13 20.26 19.90 -19.15
N GLU A 14 20.47 21.09 -19.71
CA GLU A 14 20.82 21.49 -21.06
C GLU A 14 21.37 20.37 -21.97
N ARG A 15 20.65 20.16 -23.06
CA ARG A 15 21.02 19.35 -24.23
C ARG A 15 22.23 19.95 -24.95
N GLN A 16 23.44 19.50 -24.61
CA GLN A 16 24.66 19.83 -25.36
C GLN A 16 24.64 19.14 -26.74
N ARG A 17 24.42 19.96 -27.77
CA ARG A 17 24.60 19.61 -29.19
C ARG A 17 26.09 19.64 -29.52
N GLY A 18 26.64 18.46 -29.78
CA GLY A 18 27.63 18.15 -30.82
C GLY A 18 28.96 18.91 -30.86
N VAL A 19 30.06 18.18 -30.63
CA VAL A 19 31.28 18.27 -31.45
C VAL A 19 31.85 16.87 -31.62
N LYS A 20 32.00 16.43 -32.87
CA LYS A 20 32.78 15.23 -33.23
C LYS A 20 34.26 15.58 -33.07
N SER A 21 34.97 14.91 -32.18
CA SER A 21 36.43 14.87 -32.18
C SER A 21 36.87 13.42 -32.33
N LEU A 22 37.49 13.13 -33.47
CA LEU A 22 38.19 11.88 -33.75
C LEU A 22 39.46 11.85 -32.89
N GLY A 23 39.47 11.00 -31.87
CA GLY A 23 40.63 10.70 -31.04
C GLY A 23 40.83 9.20 -30.97
N SER A 24 41.74 8.69 -31.81
CA SER A 24 42.27 7.33 -31.73
C SER A 24 43.08 7.22 -30.45
N GLY A 25 42.61 6.43 -29.49
CA GLY A 25 43.26 6.19 -28.21
C GLY A 25 42.79 4.88 -27.63
N ALA A 26 43.53 3.81 -27.95
CA ALA A 26 43.38 2.51 -27.32
C ALA A 26 43.91 2.60 -25.88
N THR A 27 43.03 2.57 -24.90
CA THR A 27 43.33 2.11 -23.54
C THR A 27 42.05 1.61 -22.87
N ASP A 28 42.12 0.35 -22.48
CA ASP A 28 41.48 -0.28 -21.31
C ASP A 28 39.95 -0.26 -21.19
N TYR A 29 39.34 -1.38 -21.56
CA TYR A 29 37.92 -1.70 -21.38
C TYR A 29 37.79 -2.82 -20.33
N ARG A 30 38.33 -2.62 -19.11
CA ARG A 30 38.35 -3.67 -18.08
C ARG A 30 37.88 -3.27 -16.67
N ASP A 31 37.32 -2.08 -16.49
CA ASP A 31 36.90 -1.62 -15.16
C ASP A 31 35.37 -1.57 -14.95
N GLY A 32 34.56 -1.79 -16.00
CA GLY A 32 33.09 -1.70 -15.93
C GLY A 32 32.37 -2.90 -15.30
N GLU A 33 33.06 -4.01 -15.04
CA GLU A 33 32.43 -5.24 -14.54
C GLU A 33 32.42 -5.32 -13.00
N ALA A 34 33.35 -4.65 -12.33
CA ALA A 34 33.43 -4.60 -10.87
C ALA A 34 32.34 -3.69 -10.26
N ASP A 35 32.01 -2.59 -10.92
CA ASP A 35 30.99 -1.64 -10.45
C ASP A 35 29.56 -2.20 -10.62
N GLY A 36 29.33 -2.97 -11.68
CA GLY A 36 28.09 -3.72 -11.88
C GLY A 36 27.91 -4.85 -10.86
N ALA A 37 28.99 -5.56 -10.55
CA ALA A 37 28.98 -6.61 -9.53
C ALA A 37 28.77 -6.04 -8.10
N ALA A 38 29.31 -4.88 -7.79
CA ALA A 38 29.10 -4.21 -6.49
C ALA A 38 27.68 -3.64 -6.35
N ALA A 39 27.11 -3.07 -7.42
CA ALA A 39 25.72 -2.62 -7.44
C ALA A 39 24.73 -3.80 -7.36
N GLN A 40 25.02 -4.92 -8.03
CA GLN A 40 24.26 -6.18 -7.86
C GLN A 40 24.47 -6.81 -6.48
N ALA A 41 25.66 -6.68 -5.89
CA ALA A 41 25.92 -7.16 -4.52
C ALA A 41 25.14 -6.36 -3.48
N GLN A 42 24.95 -5.04 -3.67
CA GLN A 42 24.06 -4.24 -2.81
C GLN A 42 22.57 -4.63 -2.96
N HIS A 43 22.15 -5.05 -4.16
CA HIS A 43 20.81 -5.62 -4.38
C HIS A 43 20.65 -7.03 -3.78
N LEU A 44 21.75 -7.77 -3.59
CA LEU A 44 21.76 -9.09 -2.95
C LEU A 44 21.90 -9.03 -1.42
N SER A 45 22.53 -7.96 -0.90
CA SER A 45 22.66 -7.69 0.55
C SER A 45 21.41 -7.06 1.15
N ASP A 46 20.23 -7.36 0.60
CA ASP A 46 18.98 -6.69 0.91
C ASP A 46 18.47 -7.07 2.32
N ALA A 47 19.13 -6.58 3.36
CA ALA A 47 18.93 -7.02 4.72
C ALA A 47 17.44 -6.91 5.13
N TRP A 48 16.93 -7.96 5.77
CA TRP A 48 15.53 -8.06 6.22
C TRP A 48 15.08 -6.91 7.15
N LEU A 49 16.01 -6.14 7.68
CA LEU A 49 15.79 -5.04 8.63
C LEU A 49 16.10 -3.66 8.04
N GLN A 50 16.01 -3.50 6.72
CA GLN A 50 16.11 -2.18 6.12
C GLN A 50 14.84 -1.34 6.34
N ALA A 51 15.01 -0.01 6.31
CA ALA A 51 13.93 0.95 6.50
C ALA A 51 12.76 0.72 5.52
N ASP A 52 13.08 0.28 4.30
CA ASP A 52 12.13 -0.11 3.26
C ASP A 52 11.16 -1.22 3.74
N LYS A 53 11.69 -2.32 4.30
CA LYS A 53 10.86 -3.44 4.79
C LYS A 53 10.00 -3.03 6.00
N LEU A 54 10.51 -2.13 6.84
CA LEU A 54 9.73 -1.55 7.93
C LEU A 54 8.57 -0.70 7.40
N GLN A 55 8.77 0.06 6.32
CA GLN A 55 7.69 0.82 5.69
C GLN A 55 6.59 -0.11 5.17
N HIS A 56 6.96 -1.18 4.47
CA HIS A 56 6.04 -2.22 4.03
C HIS A 56 5.21 -2.82 5.17
N LEU A 57 5.88 -3.21 6.25
CA LEU A 57 5.23 -3.73 7.46
C LEU A 57 4.26 -2.72 8.09
N LEU A 58 4.67 -1.46 8.23
CA LEU A 58 3.83 -0.43 8.86
C LEU A 58 2.66 -0.01 7.98
N VAL A 59 2.87 0.12 6.66
CA VAL A 59 1.82 0.50 5.70
C VAL A 59 0.76 -0.59 5.61
N SER A 60 1.16 -1.86 5.47
CA SER A 60 0.23 -2.99 5.43
C SER A 60 -0.55 -3.16 6.73
N ALA A 61 0.09 -2.94 7.89
CA ALA A 61 -0.58 -2.91 9.18
C ALA A 61 -1.62 -1.76 9.26
N ALA A 62 -1.23 -0.55 8.86
CA ALA A 62 -2.12 0.61 8.86
C ALA A 62 -3.33 0.43 7.93
N LEU A 63 -3.10 -0.09 6.71
CA LEU A 63 -4.16 -0.41 5.76
C LEU A 63 -5.15 -1.44 6.34
N THR A 64 -4.64 -2.46 7.03
CA THR A 64 -5.48 -3.47 7.68
C THR A 64 -6.36 -2.84 8.75
N LEU A 65 -5.80 -2.00 9.62
CA LEU A 65 -6.55 -1.29 10.66
C LEU A 65 -7.59 -0.32 10.08
N LEU A 66 -7.22 0.43 9.05
CA LEU A 66 -8.11 1.37 8.35
C LEU A 66 -9.27 0.65 7.68
N ALA A 67 -9.00 -0.45 6.97
CA ALA A 67 -10.04 -1.26 6.33
C ALA A 67 -10.98 -1.89 7.37
N PHE A 68 -10.43 -2.36 8.50
CA PHE A 68 -11.23 -2.91 9.60
C PHE A 68 -12.12 -1.84 10.25
N ALA A 69 -11.61 -0.62 10.41
CA ALA A 69 -12.35 0.53 10.91
C ALA A 69 -13.41 1.01 9.90
N ALA A 70 -13.12 0.97 8.60
CA ALA A 70 -14.09 1.27 7.56
C ALA A 70 -15.23 0.26 7.54
N ALA A 71 -14.91 -1.04 7.58
CA ALA A 71 -15.89 -2.12 7.63
C ALA A 71 -16.78 -2.07 8.89
N SER A 72 -16.29 -1.46 9.98
CA SER A 72 -17.09 -1.20 11.19
C SER A 72 -18.28 -0.26 10.95
N ARG A 73 -18.18 0.63 9.96
CA ARG A 73 -19.25 1.57 9.61
C ARG A 73 -20.39 0.91 8.84
N CYS A 74 -20.14 -0.27 8.25
CA CYS A 74 -21.12 -1.01 7.46
C CYS A 74 -21.96 -2.00 8.29
N GLY A 75 -21.80 -2.04 9.62
CA GLY A 75 -22.53 -2.98 10.48
C GLY A 75 -22.13 -4.46 10.29
N ALA A 76 -20.99 -4.71 9.62
CA ALA A 76 -20.50 -6.06 9.38
C ALA A 76 -20.10 -6.77 10.69
N ARG A 77 -20.31 -8.09 10.73
CA ARG A 77 -19.86 -8.96 11.84
C ARG A 77 -18.33 -8.87 11.99
N ARG A 78 -17.81 -9.01 13.21
CA ARG A 78 -16.37 -8.88 13.51
C ARG A 78 -15.49 -9.75 12.60
N TRP A 79 -15.82 -11.02 12.42
CA TRP A 79 -15.06 -11.92 11.55
C TRP A 79 -15.06 -11.46 10.09
N LEU A 80 -16.20 -10.95 9.59
CA LEU A 80 -16.30 -10.42 8.23
C LEU A 80 -15.48 -9.14 8.07
N ARG A 81 -15.44 -8.28 9.09
CA ARG A 81 -14.57 -7.10 9.11
C ARG A 81 -13.09 -7.49 9.03
N LEU A 82 -12.67 -8.52 9.78
CA LEU A 82 -11.30 -9.04 9.74
C LEU A 82 -10.96 -9.58 8.34
N LEU A 83 -11.83 -10.43 7.78
CA LEU A 83 -11.63 -10.96 6.43
C LEU A 83 -11.54 -9.85 5.38
N LEU A 84 -12.45 -8.87 5.42
CA LEU A 84 -12.42 -7.74 4.49
C LEU A 84 -11.13 -6.93 4.64
N SER A 85 -10.67 -6.67 5.87
CA SER A 85 -9.43 -5.93 6.09
C SER A 85 -8.18 -6.66 5.58
N VAL A 86 -8.14 -7.98 5.75
CA VAL A 86 -7.06 -8.82 5.22
C VAL A 86 -7.10 -8.84 3.71
N ALA A 87 -8.28 -9.05 3.11
CA ALA A 87 -8.44 -9.09 1.66
C ALA A 87 -8.04 -7.77 0.99
N VAL A 88 -8.46 -6.62 1.54
CA VAL A 88 -8.08 -5.30 1.02
C VAL A 88 -6.57 -5.12 1.10
N SER A 89 -5.95 -5.36 2.25
CA SER A 89 -4.50 -5.13 2.42
C SER A 89 -3.66 -6.08 1.57
N ALA A 90 -4.04 -7.37 1.49
CA ALA A 90 -3.36 -8.34 0.64
C ALA A 90 -3.47 -7.98 -0.84
N THR A 91 -4.64 -7.51 -1.28
CA THR A 91 -4.83 -7.07 -2.67
C THR A 91 -3.96 -5.86 -3.00
N LEU A 92 -3.83 -4.92 -2.06
CA LEU A 92 -2.97 -3.75 -2.24
C LEU A 92 -1.48 -4.11 -2.26
N GLY A 93 -1.02 -4.99 -1.36
CA GLY A 93 0.38 -5.46 -1.33
C GLY A 93 0.75 -6.24 -2.59
N VAL A 94 -0.05 -7.26 -2.95
CA VAL A 94 0.15 -8.01 -4.20
C VAL A 94 0.04 -7.11 -5.42
N GLY A 95 -0.93 -6.18 -5.43
CA GLY A 95 -1.12 -5.24 -6.54
C GLY A 95 0.09 -4.33 -6.75
N LYS A 96 0.74 -3.88 -5.66
CA LYS A 96 1.98 -3.10 -5.73
C LYS A 96 3.10 -3.90 -6.39
N GLU A 97 3.38 -5.11 -5.91
CA GLU A 97 4.43 -5.98 -6.47
C GLU A 97 4.16 -6.38 -7.93
N VAL A 98 2.89 -6.65 -8.29
CA VAL A 98 2.51 -6.92 -9.68
C VAL A 98 2.75 -5.69 -10.54
N GLY A 99 2.41 -4.49 -10.07
CA GLY A 99 2.68 -3.28 -10.86
C GLY A 99 4.15 -2.93 -10.97
N ASP A 100 4.97 -3.21 -9.96
CA ASP A 100 6.43 -3.13 -10.06
C ASP A 100 6.93 -4.08 -11.19
N SER A 101 6.42 -5.31 -11.24
CA SER A 101 6.76 -6.26 -12.32
C SER A 101 6.29 -5.84 -13.72
N LEU A 102 5.20 -5.08 -13.80
CA LEU A 102 4.67 -4.51 -15.05
C LEU A 102 5.32 -3.18 -15.44
N GLY A 103 6.22 -2.64 -14.61
CA GLY A 103 6.86 -1.35 -14.81
C GLY A 103 5.92 -0.14 -14.63
N TRP A 104 4.82 -0.30 -13.89
CA TRP A 104 3.90 0.79 -13.54
C TRP A 104 4.48 1.73 -12.48
N TRP A 105 5.34 1.20 -11.63
CA TRP A 105 6.03 1.93 -10.56
C TRP A 105 7.54 1.69 -10.63
N TYR A 106 8.29 2.58 -9.99
CA TYR A 106 9.75 2.45 -9.87
C TYR A 106 10.06 1.44 -8.76
N GLY A 107 10.22 0.17 -9.14
CA GLY A 107 10.49 -0.94 -8.23
C GLY A 107 10.80 -2.24 -8.98
N SER A 108 11.34 -3.23 -8.26
CA SER A 108 11.51 -4.59 -8.75
C SER A 108 10.69 -5.53 -7.88
N LEU A 109 10.20 -6.63 -8.46
CA LEU A 109 9.42 -7.62 -7.72
C LEU A 109 10.27 -8.24 -6.60
N SER A 110 9.80 -8.13 -5.36
CA SER A 110 10.54 -8.50 -4.17
C SER A 110 9.69 -9.35 -3.24
N LEU A 111 10.05 -10.63 -3.13
CA LEU A 111 9.41 -11.54 -2.18
C LEU A 111 9.59 -11.11 -0.73
N ARG A 112 10.62 -10.29 -0.43
CA ARG A 112 10.87 -9.76 0.91
C ARG A 112 9.87 -8.68 1.28
N ASP A 113 9.48 -7.84 0.31
CA ASP A 113 8.43 -6.83 0.50
C ASP A 113 7.07 -7.46 0.69
N LEU A 114 6.77 -8.48 -0.12
CA LEU A 114 5.55 -9.27 0.06
C LEU A 114 5.50 -9.95 1.44
N ALA A 115 6.63 -10.47 1.92
CA ALA A 115 6.73 -11.06 3.25
C ALA A 115 6.55 -10.01 4.37
N ALA A 116 7.11 -8.81 4.20
CA ALA A 116 6.93 -7.69 5.13
C ALA A 116 5.45 -7.24 5.18
N ASP A 117 4.77 -7.20 4.04
CA ASP A 117 3.33 -6.91 3.96
C ASP A 117 2.50 -7.97 4.71
N VAL A 118 2.81 -9.26 4.52
CA VAL A 118 2.16 -10.35 5.28
C VAL A 118 2.42 -10.19 6.77
N GLY A 119 3.64 -9.85 7.17
CA GLY A 119 4.01 -9.59 8.56
C GLY A 119 3.19 -8.46 9.18
N GLY A 120 3.02 -7.35 8.47
CA GLY A 120 2.19 -6.23 8.93
C GLY A 120 0.71 -6.56 9.03
N ILE A 121 0.17 -7.30 8.06
CA ILE A 121 -1.23 -7.79 8.10
C ILE A 121 -1.44 -8.70 9.32
N VAL A 122 -0.56 -9.68 9.54
CA VAL A 122 -0.65 -10.60 10.68
C VAL A 122 -0.53 -9.82 11.99
N GLY A 123 0.43 -8.90 12.11
CA GLY A 123 0.59 -8.05 13.28
C GLY A 123 -0.67 -7.24 13.60
N ALA A 124 -1.27 -6.60 12.59
CA ALA A 124 -2.52 -5.87 12.75
C ALA A 124 -3.69 -6.79 13.15
N VAL A 125 -3.81 -7.98 12.56
CA VAL A 125 -4.83 -8.97 12.93
C VAL A 125 -4.62 -9.42 14.38
N CYS A 126 -3.39 -9.68 14.83
CA CYS A 126 -3.09 -10.01 16.21
C CYS A 126 -3.49 -8.87 17.16
N ILE A 127 -3.18 -7.62 16.84
CA ILE A 127 -3.63 -6.46 17.62
C ILE A 127 -5.17 -6.43 17.71
N LEU A 128 -5.85 -6.62 16.58
CA LEU A 128 -7.31 -6.63 16.52
C LEU A 128 -7.94 -7.85 17.21
N ALA A 129 -7.26 -8.99 17.25
CA ALA A 129 -7.76 -10.21 17.89
C ALA A 129 -7.51 -10.20 19.41
N CYS A 130 -6.33 -9.76 19.83
CA CYS A 130 -5.90 -9.72 21.23
C CYS A 130 -6.44 -8.52 22.01
N CYS A 131 -6.92 -7.46 21.34
CA CYS A 131 -7.63 -6.35 21.98
C CYS A 131 -9.15 -6.41 21.67
N PRO A 132 -9.91 -7.40 22.19
CA PRO A 132 -11.36 -7.40 22.07
C PRO A 132 -11.99 -6.20 22.80
N GLU A 133 -11.39 -5.77 23.90
CA GLU A 133 -11.92 -4.73 24.79
C GLU A 133 -11.79 -3.31 24.22
N CYS A 134 -10.75 -3.00 23.45
CA CYS A 134 -10.62 -1.69 22.78
C CYS A 134 -11.63 -1.49 21.63
N ALA A 135 -12.15 -2.57 21.04
CA ALA A 135 -13.19 -2.51 20.02
C ALA A 135 -14.62 -2.44 20.63
N GLU A 136 -14.77 -2.87 21.89
CA GLU A 136 -16.02 -2.89 22.65
C GLU A 136 -16.23 -1.61 23.49
N CYS A 137 -15.19 -0.77 23.68
CA CYS A 137 -15.32 0.61 24.19
C CYS A 137 -16.01 1.57 23.20
N ARG A 138 -16.75 1.05 22.21
CA ARG A 138 -17.85 1.79 21.60
C ARG A 138 -19.09 1.36 22.35
N PRO A 139 -19.77 2.25 23.11
CA PRO A 139 -21.05 1.89 23.66
C PRO A 139 -21.88 1.36 22.50
N GLN A 140 -22.45 0.17 22.64
CA GLN A 140 -23.67 -0.18 21.94
C GLN A 140 -24.68 0.91 22.30
N ARG A 141 -24.59 2.07 21.65
CA ARG A 141 -25.78 2.83 21.31
C ARG A 141 -26.53 1.87 20.41
N HIS A 142 -27.36 1.05 21.04
CA HIS A 142 -28.72 0.83 20.62
C HIS A 142 -29.10 2.05 19.76
N GLN A 143 -29.10 1.86 18.44
CA GLN A 143 -29.60 2.84 17.49
C GLN A 143 -31.04 2.39 17.17
N PRO A 144 -32.04 2.66 18.04
CA PRO A 144 -33.43 2.43 17.70
C PRO A 144 -33.94 3.42 16.63
N GLY A 145 -33.08 4.32 16.12
CA GLY A 145 -33.44 5.39 15.17
C GLY A 145 -33.36 4.99 13.69
N VAL A 146 -32.36 4.21 13.26
CA VAL A 146 -32.19 3.88 11.83
C VAL A 146 -33.25 2.88 11.35
N GLN A 147 -33.66 1.96 12.23
CA GLN A 147 -34.78 1.04 11.97
C GLN A 147 -36.15 1.76 11.94
N ARG A 148 -36.28 2.95 12.56
CA ARG A 148 -37.50 3.76 12.48
C ARG A 148 -37.62 4.48 11.14
N ALA A 149 -36.54 5.07 10.64
CA ALA A 149 -36.55 5.79 9.36
C ALA A 149 -36.95 4.89 8.17
N VAL A 150 -36.51 3.63 8.14
CA VAL A 150 -36.89 2.67 7.08
C VAL A 150 -38.34 2.19 7.24
N ARG A 151 -38.83 2.05 8.49
CA ARG A 151 -40.21 1.64 8.77
C ARG A 151 -41.22 2.75 8.50
N ASP A 152 -40.85 4.00 8.74
CA ASP A 152 -41.69 5.16 8.46
C ASP A 152 -41.75 5.45 6.96
N LEU A 153 -40.67 5.21 6.20
CA LEU A 153 -40.70 5.28 4.74
C LEU A 153 -41.65 4.24 4.12
N HIS A 154 -41.73 3.04 4.71
CA HIS A 154 -42.66 1.99 4.26
C HIS A 154 -44.13 2.30 4.60
N ARG A 155 -44.42 3.05 5.67
CA ARG A 155 -45.80 3.45 6.02
C ARG A 155 -46.32 4.60 5.15
N VAL A 156 -45.46 5.52 4.73
CA VAL A 156 -45.86 6.62 3.82
C VAL A 156 -46.17 6.10 2.42
N ALA A 157 -45.49 5.03 1.97
CA ALA A 157 -45.72 4.44 0.65
C ALA A 157 -47.03 3.65 0.52
N VAL A 158 -47.64 3.20 1.63
CA VAL A 158 -48.85 2.34 1.60
C VAL A 158 -50.16 3.13 1.72
N ILE A 159 -50.14 4.43 2.05
CA ILE A 159 -51.35 5.27 2.19
C ILE A 159 -51.65 6.08 0.90
N ARG A 160 -51.14 5.64 -0.26
CA ARG A 160 -51.56 6.17 -1.56
C ARG A 160 -51.82 5.04 -2.56
N VAL A 161 -52.93 4.34 -2.35
CA VAL A 161 -53.70 3.64 -3.39
C VAL A 161 -55.18 3.85 -3.09
#